data_AF-A0A2T9XAZ8-F1
#
_entry.id   AF-A0A2T9XAZ8-F1
#
_cell.length_a   1.000
_cell.length_b   1.000
_cell.length_c   1.000
_cell.angle_alpha   90.00
_cell.angle_beta   90.00
_cell.angle_gamma   90.00
#
_symmetry.space_group_name_H-M   'P 1'
#
loop_
_entity.id
_entity.type
_entity.pdbx_description
1 polymer ?
#
loop_
_entity_poly.entity_id
_entity_poly.type
_entity_poly.pdbx_seq_one_letter_code
_entity_poly.pdbx_strand_id
1 'polypeptide(L)'
;MGLKIENLSNSIIFSKPIPLSFIKDFFSIDSDNFNYNGVNVFVDRDERNENFVKSLTFSSLNTDKSQILHDNYLRWLSLKVRLDEVIWAYQIDAEINTKTKELIKVPSMLPLIGNVMLTGVIIANTKNFNMNQRKFCIVQIDTTIKIIKRDEKYLSISSIINDLKELLKILEESFKL
;
A
#
# COMPACT_ATOMS: atom_id res chain seq x y z
N MET A 1 -12.66 9.35 16.12
CA MET A 1 -11.34 8.71 16.34
C MET A 1 -10.31 9.39 15.45
N GLY A 2 -9.18 9.84 16.01
CA GLY A 2 -8.07 10.34 15.19
C GLY A 2 -7.28 9.15 14.64
N LEU A 3 -7.32 8.95 13.32
CA LEU A 3 -6.54 7.92 12.64
C LEU A 3 -5.13 8.48 12.42
N LYS A 4 -4.11 7.82 12.97
CA LYS A 4 -2.71 8.20 12.76
C LYS A 4 -2.05 7.16 11.87
N ILE A 5 -1.54 7.59 10.72
CA ILE A 5 -0.74 6.74 9.83
C ILE A 5 0.63 6.54 10.47
N GLU A 6 1.02 5.29 10.66
CA GLU A 6 2.36 4.92 11.14
C GLU A 6 3.31 4.66 9.99
N ASN A 7 2.82 3.96 8.96
CA ASN A 7 3.58 3.66 7.76
C ASN A 7 2.68 3.77 6.53
N LEU A 8 3.21 4.39 5.49
CA LEU A 8 2.54 4.50 4.20
C LEU A 8 3.53 4.15 3.09
N SER A 9 3.19 3.13 2.33
CA SER A 9 3.89 2.72 1.12
C SER A 9 2.97 2.85 -0.09
N ASN A 10 3.43 3.51 -1.14
CA ASN A 10 2.75 3.63 -2.41
C ASN A 10 3.61 2.96 -3.47
N SER A 11 3.05 2.05 -4.24
CA SER A 11 3.77 1.30 -5.27
C SER A 11 3.10 1.45 -6.62
N ILE A 12 3.93 1.61 -7.65
CA ILE A 12 3.52 1.59 -9.05
C ILE A 12 4.05 0.28 -9.63
N ILE A 13 3.14 -0.53 -10.17
CA ILE A 13 3.49 -1.79 -10.84
C ILE A 13 3.28 -1.58 -12.34
N PHE A 14 4.33 -1.79 -13.12
CA PHE A 14 4.29 -1.55 -14.56
C PHE A 14 3.83 -2.80 -15.32
N SER A 15 2.97 -2.61 -16.34
CA SER A 15 2.54 -3.66 -17.28
C SER A 15 3.68 -4.01 -18.24
N LYS A 16 4.43 -2.98 -18.64
CA LYS A 16 5.66 -3.05 -19.42
C LYS A 16 6.75 -2.39 -18.58
N PRO A 17 7.83 -3.11 -18.25
CA PRO A 17 8.95 -2.54 -17.51
C PRO A 17 9.43 -1.23 -18.16
N ILE A 18 9.66 -0.20 -17.35
CA ILE A 18 10.14 1.10 -17.85
C ILE A 18 11.68 1.14 -17.82
N PRO A 19 12.33 1.89 -18.71
CA PRO A 19 13.79 2.01 -18.67
C PRO A 19 14.27 2.60 -17.34
N LEU A 20 15.35 2.04 -16.78
CA LEU A 20 16.00 2.55 -15.56
C LEU A 20 16.44 4.01 -15.72
N SER A 21 16.72 4.46 -16.95
CA SER A 21 17.02 5.87 -17.24
C SER A 21 15.92 6.82 -16.75
N PHE A 22 14.65 6.40 -16.75
CA PHE A 22 13.55 7.25 -16.26
C PHE A 22 13.66 7.52 -14.75
N ILE A 23 14.18 6.54 -13.99
CA ILE A 23 14.44 6.71 -12.56
C ILE A 23 15.64 7.66 -12.37
N LYS A 24 16.72 7.45 -13.12
CA LYS A 24 17.91 8.32 -13.07
C LYS A 24 17.58 9.76 -13.45
N ASP A 25 16.76 9.97 -14.47
CA ASP A 25 16.36 11.29 -14.96
C ASP A 25 15.56 12.07 -13.90
N PHE A 26 14.70 11.39 -13.15
CA PHE A 26 13.87 12.04 -12.13
C PHE A 26 14.62 12.24 -10.80
N PHE A 27 15.30 11.20 -10.30
CA PHE A 27 15.93 11.23 -8.97
C PHE A 27 17.38 11.70 -9.00
N SER A 28 18.06 11.67 -10.15
CA SER A 28 19.51 11.87 -10.27
C SER A 28 20.33 10.95 -9.36
N ILE A 29 19.82 9.74 -9.10
CA ILE A 29 20.41 8.74 -8.20
C ILE A 29 20.57 7.41 -8.95
N ASP A 30 21.68 6.72 -8.70
CA ASP A 30 22.00 5.39 -9.27
C ASP A 30 22.07 4.33 -8.17
N SER A 31 20.95 4.14 -7.47
CA SER A 31 20.78 3.12 -6.44
C SER A 31 19.38 2.56 -6.53
N ASP A 32 19.23 1.29 -6.19
CA ASP A 32 17.91 0.64 -6.16
C ASP A 32 17.16 0.99 -4.87
N ASN A 33 17.88 1.34 -3.81
CA ASN A 33 17.32 1.74 -2.53
C ASN A 33 17.94 3.05 -2.08
N PHE A 34 17.14 4.10 -1.95
CA PHE A 34 17.64 5.41 -1.55
C PHE A 34 16.59 6.23 -0.80
N ASN A 35 17.06 7.22 -0.05
CA ASN A 35 16.19 8.21 0.58
C ASN A 35 16.15 9.48 -0.28
N TYR A 36 14.95 9.93 -0.63
CA TYR A 36 14.71 11.17 -1.35
C TYR A 36 13.76 12.05 -0.54
N ASN A 37 14.27 13.16 0.00
CA ASN A 37 13.51 14.13 0.80
C ASN A 37 12.73 13.52 1.99
N GLY A 38 13.29 12.48 2.62
CA GLY A 38 12.66 11.77 3.74
C GLY A 38 11.68 10.68 3.34
N VAL A 39 11.62 10.32 2.05
CA VAL A 39 10.88 9.15 1.53
C VAL A 39 11.89 8.10 1.09
N ASN A 40 11.72 6.86 1.54
CA ASN A 40 12.51 5.74 1.06
C ASN A 40 11.91 5.25 -0.27
N VAL A 41 12.72 5.22 -1.31
CA VAL A 41 12.35 4.75 -2.64
C VAL A 41 13.04 3.42 -2.89
N PHE A 42 12.27 2.44 -3.35
CA PHE A 42 12.73 1.10 -3.70
C PHE A 42 12.40 0.86 -5.17
N VAL A 43 13.42 0.55 -5.95
CA VAL A 43 13.35 0.29 -7.39
C VAL A 43 13.49 -1.22 -7.59
N ASP A 44 12.43 -1.86 -8.06
CA ASP A 44 12.45 -3.29 -8.39
C ASP A 44 12.76 -3.47 -9.88
N ARG A 45 13.95 -4.00 -10.18
CA ARG A 45 14.42 -4.23 -11.55
C ARG A 45 13.76 -5.47 -12.15
N ASP A 46 13.63 -5.51 -13.46
CA ASP A 46 13.16 -6.73 -14.15
C ASP A 46 14.28 -7.79 -14.14
N GLU A 47 13.97 -8.98 -13.62
CA GLU A 47 14.90 -10.12 -13.55
C GLU A 47 15.44 -10.53 -14.93
N ARG A 48 14.69 -10.26 -16.00
CA ARG A 48 15.09 -10.58 -17.38
C ARG A 48 16.06 -9.54 -17.95
N ASN A 49 16.02 -8.30 -17.46
CA ASN A 49 16.88 -7.21 -17.91
C ASN A 49 16.99 -6.10 -16.86
N GLU A 50 18.16 -5.99 -16.23
CA GLU A 50 18.46 -5.03 -15.17
C GLU A 50 18.37 -3.56 -15.60
N ASN A 51 18.35 -3.28 -16.91
CA ASN A 51 18.15 -1.91 -17.42
C ASN A 51 16.68 -1.47 -17.37
N PHE A 52 15.77 -2.31 -16.90
CA PHE A 52 14.35 -2.02 -16.81
C PHE A 52 13.84 -2.20 -15.38
N VAL A 53 12.77 -1.47 -15.07
CA VAL A 53 12.12 -1.41 -13.75
C VAL A 53 10.71 -1.96 -13.87
N LYS A 54 10.43 -2.97 -13.07
CA LYS A 54 9.13 -3.66 -13.00
C LYS A 54 8.18 -2.97 -12.03
N SER A 55 8.69 -2.47 -10.92
CA SER A 55 7.90 -1.68 -9.97
C SER A 55 8.74 -0.66 -9.21
N LEU A 56 8.06 0.36 -8.72
CA LEU A 56 8.65 1.43 -7.93
C LEU A 56 7.81 1.64 -6.68
N THR A 57 8.46 1.64 -5.51
CA THR A 57 7.79 1.76 -4.21
C THR A 57 8.32 2.96 -3.44
N PHE A 58 7.41 3.74 -2.88
CA PHE A 58 7.65 4.94 -2.10
C PHE A 58 7.13 4.73 -0.68
N SER A 59 8.01 4.69 0.31
CA SER A 59 7.63 4.49 1.70
C SER A 59 8.03 5.68 2.58
N SER A 60 7.13 6.10 3.45
CA SER A 60 7.42 7.07 4.49
C SER A 60 6.80 6.66 5.82
N LEU A 61 7.56 6.89 6.89
CA LEU A 61 7.11 6.69 8.26
C LEU A 61 6.39 7.94 8.74
N ASN A 62 5.24 7.75 9.40
CA ASN A 62 4.45 8.77 10.09
C ASN A 62 4.11 10.04 9.27
N THR A 63 4.17 9.98 7.94
CA THR A 63 3.93 11.15 7.08
C THR A 63 3.34 10.73 5.73
N ASP A 64 2.61 11.64 5.10
CA ASP A 64 2.03 11.46 3.75
C ASP A 64 3.03 11.83 2.63
N LYS A 65 4.32 12.01 2.97
CA LYS A 65 5.35 12.42 2.03
C LYS A 65 5.53 11.42 0.89
N SER A 66 5.33 10.12 1.15
CA SER A 66 5.39 9.09 0.11
C SER A 66 4.32 9.29 -0.95
N GLN A 67 3.10 9.69 -0.58
CA GLN A 67 2.03 10.00 -1.54
C GLN A 67 2.41 11.22 -2.39
N ILE A 68 2.91 12.29 -1.77
CA ILE A 68 3.31 13.50 -2.48
C ILE A 68 4.41 13.19 -3.52
N LEU A 69 5.43 12.42 -3.13
CA LEU A 69 6.51 12.06 -4.05
C LEU A 69 6.02 11.12 -5.16
N HIS A 70 5.18 10.15 -4.82
CA HIS A 70 4.52 9.27 -5.79
C HIS A 70 3.73 10.07 -6.83
N ASP A 71 2.93 11.05 -6.40
CA ASP A 71 2.12 11.88 -7.29
C ASP A 71 2.99 12.79 -8.17
N ASN A 72 4.06 13.36 -7.63
CA ASN A 72 5.04 14.13 -8.39
C ASN A 72 5.72 13.27 -9.46
N TYR A 73 6.10 12.04 -9.12
CA TYR A 73 6.69 11.10 -10.07
C TYR A 73 5.70 10.71 -11.17
N LEU A 74 4.45 10.38 -10.82
CA LEU A 74 3.42 10.06 -11.81
C LEU A 74 3.12 11.24 -12.75
N ARG A 75 3.09 12.46 -12.22
CA ARG A 75 2.91 13.67 -13.03
C ARG A 75 4.07 13.89 -13.98
N TRP A 76 5.31 13.63 -13.55
CA TRP A 76 6.46 13.70 -14.44
C TRP A 76 6.42 12.59 -15.49
N LEU A 77 6.07 11.36 -15.10
CA LEU A 77 6.00 10.20 -15.97
C LEU A 77 4.92 10.37 -17.06
N SER A 78 3.78 10.99 -16.73
CA SER A 78 2.70 11.26 -17.70
C SER A 78 3.10 12.23 -18.81
N LEU A 79 4.15 13.04 -18.60
CA LEU A 79 4.72 13.90 -19.64
C LEU A 79 5.62 13.13 -20.62
N LYS A 80 5.97 11.88 -20.31
CA LYS A 80 6.88 11.04 -21.09
C LYS A 80 6.16 9.86 -21.74
N VAL A 81 5.20 9.28 -21.05
CA VAL A 81 4.47 8.09 -21.49
C VAL A 81 2.99 8.17 -21.14
N ARG A 82 2.18 7.38 -21.85
CA ARG A 82 0.77 7.16 -21.53
C ARG A 82 0.65 6.22 -20.34
N LEU A 83 0.19 6.75 -19.20
CA LEU A 83 0.13 6.00 -17.94
C LEU A 83 -0.77 4.76 -18.01
N ASP A 84 -1.87 4.84 -18.75
CA ASP A 84 -2.85 3.76 -18.97
C ASP A 84 -2.27 2.58 -19.76
N GLU A 85 -1.26 2.82 -20.60
CA GLU A 85 -0.58 1.76 -21.36
C GLU A 85 0.53 1.08 -20.55
N VAL A 86 1.16 1.82 -19.63
CA VAL A 86 2.39 1.39 -18.95
C VAL A 86 2.15 0.93 -17.51
N ILE A 87 1.12 1.42 -16.84
CA ILE A 87 0.83 1.05 -15.45
C ILE A 87 -0.17 -0.11 -15.42
N TRP A 88 0.26 -1.21 -14.82
CA TRP A 88 -0.61 -2.34 -14.56
C TRP A 88 -1.49 -2.06 -13.34
N ALA A 89 -0.90 -1.64 -12.22
CA ALA A 89 -1.67 -1.34 -11.02
C ALA A 89 -0.95 -0.36 -10.10
N TYR A 90 -1.74 0.35 -9.32
CA TYR A 90 -1.31 1.11 -8.15
C TYR A 90 -1.59 0.29 -6.92
N GLN A 91 -0.66 0.26 -5.98
CA GLN A 91 -0.84 -0.39 -4.69
C GLN A 91 -0.52 0.58 -3.57
N ILE A 92 -1.36 0.60 -2.53
CA ILE A 92 -1.11 1.33 -1.30
C ILE A 92 -1.13 0.33 -0.15
N ASP A 93 -0.06 0.37 0.63
CA ASP A 93 0.06 -0.34 1.89
C ASP A 93 0.09 0.70 3.00
N ALA A 94 -0.93 0.71 3.85
CA ALA A 94 -1.05 1.66 4.94
C ALA A 94 -1.19 0.92 6.27
N GLU A 95 -0.39 1.33 7.25
CA GLU A 95 -0.54 0.92 8.64
C GLU A 95 -1.03 2.12 9.45
N ILE A 96 -2.18 1.94 10.10
CA ILE A 96 -2.88 3.00 10.83
C ILE A 96 -3.03 2.56 12.27
N ASN A 97 -2.49 3.36 13.17
CA ASN A 97 -2.71 3.18 14.59
C ASN A 97 -4.07 3.75 14.97
N THR A 98 -4.89 2.90 15.58
CA THR A 98 -6.15 3.28 16.18
C THR A 98 -6.34 2.44 17.43
N LYS A 99 -7.11 2.97 18.39
CA LYS A 99 -7.49 2.22 19.59
C LYS A 99 -8.65 1.26 19.25
N THR A 100 -8.41 0.30 18.36
CA THR A 100 -9.41 -0.72 17.95
C THR A 100 -9.54 -1.90 18.91
N LYS A 101 -8.71 -1.97 19.97
CA LYS A 101 -8.77 -3.06 20.96
C LYS A 101 -10.15 -3.29 21.59
N GLU A 102 -11.03 -2.29 21.56
CA GLU A 102 -12.38 -2.39 22.13
C GLU A 102 -13.45 -2.83 21.13
N LEU A 103 -13.14 -2.88 19.82
CA LEU A 103 -14.11 -3.04 18.75
C LEU A 103 -14.43 -4.51 18.44
N ILE A 104 -13.48 -5.43 18.64
CA ILE A 104 -13.67 -6.86 18.38
C ILE A 104 -13.07 -7.65 19.53
N LYS A 105 -13.92 -8.18 20.42
CA LYS A 105 -13.51 -9.14 21.44
C LYS A 105 -13.32 -10.51 20.78
N VAL A 106 -12.15 -10.71 20.15
CA VAL A 106 -11.77 -12.03 19.65
C VAL A 106 -11.49 -12.94 20.86
N PRO A 107 -12.06 -14.16 20.95
CA PRO A 107 -11.75 -15.07 22.03
C PRO A 107 -10.23 -15.33 22.06
N SER A 108 -9.65 -15.29 23.25
CA SER A 108 -8.24 -15.64 23.46
C SER A 108 -7.98 -17.02 22.85
N MET A 109 -7.11 -17.09 21.82
CA MET A 109 -6.81 -18.35 21.17
C MET A 109 -6.35 -19.40 22.20
N LEU A 110 -6.84 -20.63 22.05
CA LEU A 110 -6.27 -21.80 22.71
C LEU A 110 -4.77 -21.87 22.36
N PRO A 111 -3.91 -22.31 23.30
CA PRO A 111 -2.47 -22.41 23.08
C PRO A 111 -2.20 -23.57 22.10
N LEU A 112 -2.36 -23.31 20.81
CA LEU A 112 -1.91 -24.22 19.77
C LEU A 112 -0.39 -24.06 19.68
N ILE A 113 0.32 -25.17 19.87
CA ILE A 113 1.76 -25.30 19.66
C ILE A 113 2.02 -25.02 18.17
N GLY A 114 2.35 -23.76 17.87
CA GLY A 114 2.52 -23.23 16.53
C GLY A 114 2.22 -21.74 16.52
N ASN A 115 3.09 -20.94 15.91
CA ASN A 115 3.04 -19.48 15.88
C ASN A 115 1.78 -18.97 15.15
N VAL A 116 0.61 -18.99 15.77
CA VAL A 116 -0.60 -18.33 15.24
C VAL A 116 -0.59 -16.89 15.76
N MET A 117 0.12 -16.01 15.03
CA MET A 117 0.32 -14.59 15.38
C MET A 117 -0.83 -13.65 14.99
N LEU A 118 -1.96 -14.17 14.49
CA LEU A 118 -3.08 -13.35 14.03
C LEU A 118 -4.17 -13.27 15.10
N THR A 119 -4.20 -12.17 15.85
CA THR A 119 -5.18 -11.90 16.91
C THR A 119 -6.38 -11.06 16.46
N GLY A 120 -6.46 -10.71 15.16
CA GLY A 120 -7.44 -9.78 14.60
C GLY A 120 -8.42 -10.37 13.57
N VAL A 121 -9.26 -9.51 13.02
CA VAL A 121 -10.18 -9.83 11.91
C VAL A 121 -9.59 -9.39 10.59
N ILE A 122 -9.66 -10.25 9.58
CA ILE A 122 -9.24 -9.93 8.21
C ILE A 122 -10.46 -9.88 7.31
N ILE A 123 -10.66 -8.74 6.65
CA ILE A 123 -11.68 -8.52 5.65
C ILE A 123 -10.96 -8.43 4.31
N ALA A 124 -11.29 -9.33 3.39
CA ALA A 124 -10.69 -9.38 2.07
C ALA A 124 -11.78 -9.50 1.00
N ASN A 125 -11.60 -8.81 -0.12
CA ASN A 125 -12.47 -8.97 -1.29
C ASN A 125 -11.95 -10.04 -2.28
N THR A 126 -10.94 -10.82 -1.89
CA THR A 126 -10.34 -11.87 -2.72
C THR A 126 -10.51 -13.24 -2.11
N LYS A 127 -10.69 -14.23 -2.97
CA LYS A 127 -10.74 -15.63 -2.56
C LYS A 127 -9.34 -16.07 -2.09
N ASN A 128 -9.27 -16.68 -0.92
CA ASN A 128 -8.05 -17.24 -0.33
C ASN A 128 -6.89 -16.24 -0.22
N PHE A 129 -7.17 -14.94 -0.01
CA PHE A 129 -6.16 -13.89 0.07
C PHE A 129 -5.21 -13.83 -1.14
N ASN A 130 -5.70 -14.21 -2.33
CA ASN A 130 -4.88 -14.19 -3.54
C ASN A 130 -4.49 -12.74 -3.92
N MET A 131 -3.25 -12.36 -3.62
CA MET A 131 -2.67 -11.05 -3.93
C MET A 131 -2.10 -10.96 -5.35
N ASN A 132 -2.15 -12.03 -6.15
CA ASN A 132 -1.71 -12.01 -7.55
C ASN A 132 -2.78 -11.41 -8.49
N GLN A 133 -3.87 -10.90 -7.91
CA GLN A 133 -4.92 -10.23 -8.66
C GLN A 133 -4.55 -8.76 -8.91
N ARG A 134 -5.01 -8.23 -10.04
CA ARG A 134 -4.80 -6.82 -10.41
C ARG A 134 -5.55 -5.89 -9.46
N LYS A 135 -6.72 -6.31 -8.99
CA LYS A 135 -7.58 -5.54 -8.09
C LYS A 135 -7.89 -6.34 -6.85
N PHE A 136 -7.50 -5.81 -5.70
CA PHE A 136 -7.87 -6.39 -4.41
C PHE A 136 -7.78 -5.36 -3.28
N CYS A 137 -8.40 -5.70 -2.15
CA CYS A 137 -8.33 -4.97 -0.90
C CYS A 137 -8.34 -6.00 0.24
N ILE A 138 -7.35 -5.91 1.11
CA ILE A 138 -7.25 -6.68 2.34
C ILE A 138 -7.09 -5.68 3.47
N VAL A 139 -7.98 -5.76 4.46
CA VAL A 139 -7.95 -4.97 5.68
C VAL A 139 -7.82 -5.92 6.84
N GLN A 140 -6.73 -5.83 7.59
CA GLN A 140 -6.53 -6.54 8.85
C GLN A 140 -6.73 -5.56 10.00
N ILE A 141 -7.65 -5.88 10.91
CA ILE A 141 -7.97 -5.08 12.09
C ILE A 141 -7.53 -5.87 13.32
N ASP A 142 -6.51 -5.38 14.00
CA ASP A 142 -5.99 -5.95 15.25
C ASP A 142 -5.67 -4.79 16.24
N THR A 143 -4.46 -4.76 16.80
CA THR A 143 -3.90 -3.61 17.54
C THR A 143 -3.66 -2.40 16.64
N THR A 144 -3.27 -2.63 15.39
CA THR A 144 -3.21 -1.64 14.31
C THR A 144 -4.11 -2.11 13.17
N ILE A 145 -4.50 -1.17 12.31
CA ILE A 145 -5.19 -1.50 11.06
C ILE A 145 -4.16 -1.51 9.95
N LYS A 146 -4.02 -2.65 9.29
CA LYS A 146 -3.20 -2.79 8.09
C LYS A 146 -4.10 -2.90 6.87
N ILE A 147 -3.84 -2.07 5.87
CA ILE A 147 -4.59 -2.03 4.62
C ILE A 147 -3.61 -2.26 3.49
N ILE A 148 -3.94 -3.22 2.62
CA ILE A 148 -3.26 -3.46 1.35
C ILE A 148 -4.35 -3.36 0.29
N LYS A 149 -4.29 -2.30 -0.53
CA LYS A 149 -5.26 -2.07 -1.60
C LYS A 149 -4.50 -1.92 -2.92
N ARG A 150 -4.90 -2.69 -3.92
CA ARG A 150 -4.40 -2.61 -5.29
C ARG A 150 -5.56 -2.36 -6.26
N ASP A 151 -5.40 -1.41 -7.16
CA ASP A 151 -6.39 -1.11 -8.20
C ASP A 151 -5.68 -0.68 -9.50
N GLU A 152 -6.38 -0.81 -10.63
CA GLU A 152 -5.91 -0.32 -11.93
C GLU A 152 -6.02 1.20 -12.03
N LYS A 153 -6.95 1.79 -11.28
CA LYS A 153 -7.13 3.24 -11.18
C LYS A 153 -6.23 3.79 -10.09
N TYR A 154 -5.83 5.05 -10.27
CA TYR A 154 -5.05 5.76 -9.27
C TYR A 154 -5.76 5.74 -7.90
N LEU A 155 -4.98 5.47 -6.86
CA LEU A 155 -5.41 5.45 -5.47
C LEU A 155 -4.75 6.60 -4.72
N SER A 156 -5.54 7.31 -3.92
CA SER A 156 -5.01 8.29 -2.95
C SER A 156 -5.19 7.76 -1.54
N ILE A 157 -4.23 8.06 -0.66
CA ILE A 157 -4.35 7.73 0.77
C ILE A 157 -5.63 8.32 1.40
N SER A 158 -6.05 9.52 0.99
CA SER A 158 -7.29 10.13 1.48
C SER A 158 -8.53 9.30 1.15
N SER A 159 -8.59 8.71 -0.04
CA SER A 159 -9.70 7.80 -0.42
C SER A 159 -9.73 6.56 0.47
N ILE A 160 -8.55 5.98 0.75
CA ILE A 160 -8.43 4.78 1.60
C ILE A 160 -8.84 5.07 3.05
N ILE A 161 -8.44 6.23 3.58
CA ILE A 161 -8.85 6.64 4.92
C ILE A 161 -10.37 6.82 5.01
N ASN A 162 -11.00 7.36 3.96
CA ASN A 162 -12.46 7.52 3.94
C ASN A 162 -13.17 6.16 3.86
N ASP A 163 -12.74 5.27 2.96
CA ASP A 163 -13.23 3.88 2.87
C ASP A 163 -13.10 3.17 4.23
N LEU A 164 -11.97 3.38 4.93
CA LEU A 164 -11.75 2.80 6.24
C LEU A 164 -12.72 3.34 7.29
N LYS A 165 -12.97 4.66 7.30
CA LYS A 165 -13.92 5.27 8.26
C LYS A 165 -15.32 4.72 8.06
N GLU A 166 -15.76 4.53 6.81
CA GLU A 166 -17.04 3.91 6.51
C GLU A 166 -17.10 2.46 6.98
N LEU A 167 -16.04 1.68 6.71
CA LEU A 167 -15.94 0.30 7.17
C LEU A 167 -16.00 0.21 8.71
N LEU A 168 -15.23 1.03 9.42
CA LEU A 168 -15.22 1.04 10.89
C LEU A 168 -16.59 1.43 11.45
N LYS A 169 -17.29 2.39 10.83
CA LYS A 169 -18.65 2.77 11.22
C LYS A 169 -19.64 1.61 11.05
N ILE A 170 -19.58 0.89 9.93
CA ILE A 170 -20.43 -0.28 9.68
C ILE A 170 -20.16 -1.38 10.72
N LEU A 171 -18.88 -1.62 11.04
CA LEU A 171 -18.51 -2.61 12.06
C LEU A 171 -19.02 -2.17 13.45
N GLU A 172 -18.84 -0.91 13.84
CA GLU A 172 -19.37 -0.37 15.09
C GLU A 172 -20.91 -0.52 15.19
N GLU A 173 -21.64 -0.25 14.11
CA GLU A 173 -23.11 -0.41 14.07
C GLU A 173 -23.52 -1.89 14.13
N SER A 174 -22.78 -2.77 13.45
CA SER A 174 -23.09 -4.20 13.35
C SER A 174 -22.76 -4.98 14.62
N PHE A 175 -21.72 -4.58 15.36
CA PHE A 175 -21.31 -5.22 16.62
C PHE A 175 -21.93 -4.58 17.87
N LYS A 176 -22.70 -3.50 17.72
CA LYS A 176 -23.53 -2.92 18.80
C LYS A 176 -24.88 -3.64 18.99
N LEU A 177 -25.08 -4.80 18.34
CA LEU A 177 -26.19 -5.73 18.61
C LEU A 177 -25.90 -6.61 19.83
#